data_AF-A0A955VL95-F1
#
_entry.id   AF-A0A955VL95-F1
#
_cell.length_a   1.000
_cell.length_b   1.000
_cell.length_c   1.000
_cell.angle_alpha   90.00
_cell.angle_beta   90.00
_cell.angle_gamma   90.00
#
_symmetry.space_group_name_H-M   'P 1'
#
loop_
_entity.id
_entity.type
_entity.pdbx_description
1 polymer ?
#
loop_
_entity_poly.entity_id
_entity_poly.type
_entity_poly.pdbx_seq_one_letter_code
_entity_poly.pdbx_strand_id
1 'polypeptide(L)'
;MFTTPRAVFFPPISNGEGRPMSAERQSRQATVTLEDLVMFINACFACSGQREFYSDQAGQAVSIDFLHQYIAGNYRRLYARTLAAGINHFNQTQIIVNLLASGRDVPDVDRREEGELIRYALRSLPPQRALRALDALRQRRVNNRRTRAVIRDYLESRRDPTFDAVKYRNRIRGLAAHAHLGFADERGAFLFRGWRERRFETELFETFRAAHYSQSAVYQLPYTVAAGLAAKHEIPEETFLEGIEGKMTELERLRVQGRAARAEISIDVELTRMPLTRLCSYLVSRPLEQREAERERFGSAMQHVAKRFVRLSRRKLGRV
;
A
#
# COMPACT_ATOMS: atom_id res chain seq x y z
N MET A 1 -3.68 -30.00 -3.35
CA MET A 1 -4.23 -29.93 -4.71
C MET A 1 -5.52 -29.11 -4.63
N PHE A 2 -5.46 -27.81 -4.95
CA PHE A 2 -6.66 -26.97 -5.02
C PHE A 2 -6.90 -26.65 -6.49
N THR A 3 -7.88 -27.33 -7.07
CA THR A 3 -8.45 -27.02 -8.37
C THR A 3 -9.07 -25.63 -8.31
N THR A 4 -8.53 -24.71 -9.11
CA THR A 4 -9.14 -23.42 -9.42
C THR A 4 -10.58 -23.66 -9.87
N PRO A 5 -11.60 -23.03 -9.27
CA PRO A 5 -12.94 -23.06 -9.84
C PRO A 5 -12.85 -22.39 -11.22
N ARG A 6 -13.19 -23.17 -12.27
CA ARG A 6 -13.37 -22.63 -13.62
C ARG A 6 -14.36 -21.48 -13.50
N ALA A 7 -13.93 -20.28 -13.90
CA ALA A 7 -14.84 -19.19 -14.16
C ALA A 7 -15.99 -19.76 -15.01
N VAL A 8 -17.23 -19.57 -14.55
CA VAL A 8 -18.40 -19.76 -15.41
C VAL A 8 -18.26 -18.71 -16.49
N PHE A 9 -17.59 -19.09 -17.57
CA PHE A 9 -17.49 -18.32 -18.79
C PHE A 9 -18.91 -18.33 -19.37
N PHE A 10 -19.69 -17.30 -19.05
CA PHE A 10 -20.81 -16.99 -19.93
C PHE A 10 -20.18 -16.64 -21.27
N PRO A 11 -20.43 -17.42 -22.34
CA PRO A 11 -19.94 -17.05 -23.65
C PRO A 11 -20.44 -15.62 -23.93
N PRO A 12 -19.66 -14.76 -24.61
CA PRO A 12 -20.25 -13.59 -25.23
C PRO A 12 -21.41 -14.12 -26.04
N ILE A 13 -22.62 -13.58 -25.81
CA ILE A 13 -23.82 -13.93 -26.56
C ILE A 13 -23.40 -13.91 -28.02
N SER A 14 -23.32 -15.10 -28.63
CA SER A 14 -22.96 -15.21 -30.03
C SER A 14 -24.04 -14.46 -30.76
N ASN A 15 -23.65 -13.34 -31.38
CA ASN A 15 -24.51 -12.60 -32.29
C ASN A 15 -24.79 -13.53 -33.47
N GLY A 16 -25.80 -14.38 -33.32
CA GLY A 16 -26.56 -14.88 -34.45
C GLY A 16 -27.09 -13.63 -35.16
N GLU A 17 -26.55 -13.40 -36.35
CA GLU A 17 -27.11 -12.56 -37.40
C GLU A 17 -27.77 -11.26 -36.94
N GLY A 18 -26.97 -10.19 -36.86
CA GLY A 18 -27.31 -8.88 -37.45
C GLY A 18 -28.70 -8.26 -37.21
N ARG A 19 -29.41 -8.56 -36.12
CA ARG A 19 -30.62 -7.81 -35.74
C ARG A 19 -30.25 -6.68 -34.78
N PRO A 20 -30.56 -5.41 -35.10
CA PRO A 20 -30.34 -4.31 -34.16
C PRO A 20 -31.12 -4.57 -32.87
N MET A 21 -30.43 -4.55 -31.74
CA MET A 21 -31.04 -4.63 -30.42
C MET A 21 -32.07 -3.52 -30.26
N SER A 22 -33.30 -3.84 -29.84
CA SER A 22 -34.35 -2.85 -29.60
C SER A 22 -33.91 -1.80 -28.57
N ALA A 23 -34.34 -0.54 -28.73
CA ALA A 23 -33.95 0.58 -27.86
C ALA A 23 -34.23 0.31 -26.37
N GLU A 24 -35.30 -0.44 -26.06
CA GLU A 24 -35.63 -0.88 -24.71
C GLU A 24 -34.59 -1.83 -24.11
N ARG A 25 -34.05 -2.77 -24.90
CA ARG A 25 -32.99 -3.69 -24.44
C ARG A 25 -31.68 -2.94 -24.19
N GLN A 26 -31.36 -1.95 -25.03
CA GLN A 26 -30.17 -1.10 -24.83
C GLN A 26 -30.30 -0.25 -23.56
N SER A 27 -31.47 0.34 -23.33
CA SER A 27 -31.77 1.11 -22.11
C SER A 27 -31.64 0.24 -20.86
N ARG A 28 -32.25 -0.96 -20.87
CA ARG A 28 -32.19 -1.89 -19.75
C ARG A 28 -30.76 -2.37 -19.46
N GLN A 29 -29.96 -2.62 -20.50
CA GLN A 29 -28.56 -2.98 -20.34
C GLN A 29 -27.72 -1.84 -19.74
N ALA A 30 -28.00 -0.59 -20.13
CA ALA A 30 -27.36 0.58 -19.55
C ALA A 30 -27.71 0.77 -18.06
N THR A 31 -28.97 0.54 -17.68
CA THR A 31 -29.42 0.58 -16.28
C THR A 31 -28.69 -0.47 -15.43
N VAL A 32 -28.66 -1.72 -15.88
CA VAL A 32 -27.96 -2.81 -15.16
C VAL A 32 -26.48 -2.49 -15.00
N THR A 33 -25.84 -1.97 -16.06
CA THR A 33 -24.43 -1.55 -15.99
C THR A 33 -24.22 -0.48 -14.92
N LEU A 34 -25.12 0.50 -14.82
CA LEU A 34 -25.02 1.58 -13.84
C LEU A 34 -25.25 1.07 -12.41
N GLU A 35 -26.23 0.20 -12.20
CA GLU A 35 -26.50 -0.43 -10.91
C GLU A 35 -25.30 -1.27 -10.42
N ASP A 36 -24.75 -2.10 -11.30
CA ASP A 36 -23.56 -2.92 -11.02
C ASP A 36 -22.36 -2.04 -10.60
N LEU A 37 -22.16 -0.91 -11.28
CA LEU A 37 -21.07 0.02 -10.99
C LEU A 37 -21.25 0.75 -9.67
N VAL A 38 -22.44 1.27 -9.40
CA VAL A 38 -22.75 1.94 -8.13
C VAL A 38 -22.56 0.98 -6.98
N MET A 39 -23.07 -0.25 -7.11
CA MET A 39 -22.86 -1.32 -6.13
C MET A 39 -21.37 -1.60 -5.92
N PHE A 40 -20.59 -1.76 -7.00
CA PHE A 40 -19.17 -2.06 -6.90
C PHE A 40 -18.35 -0.94 -6.26
N ILE A 41 -18.59 0.30 -6.64
CA ILE A 41 -17.88 1.46 -6.09
C ILE A 41 -18.20 1.61 -4.61
N ASN A 42 -19.47 1.48 -4.22
CA ASN A 42 -19.88 1.52 -2.82
C ASN A 42 -19.21 0.41 -2.01
N ALA A 43 -19.19 -0.82 -2.53
CA ALA A 43 -18.46 -1.92 -1.91
C ALA A 43 -16.95 -1.62 -1.80
N CYS A 44 -16.34 -0.98 -2.81
CA CYS A 44 -14.93 -0.62 -2.76
C CYS A 44 -14.59 0.46 -1.72
N PHE A 45 -15.57 1.28 -1.31
CA PHE A 45 -15.39 2.24 -0.22
C PHE A 45 -15.61 1.60 1.14
N ALA A 46 -16.66 0.79 1.28
CA ALA A 46 -17.03 0.16 2.54
C ALA A 46 -16.09 -0.98 2.94
N CYS A 47 -15.83 -1.93 2.03
CA CYS A 47 -15.14 -3.16 2.38
C CYS A 47 -13.62 -2.95 2.47
N SER A 48 -13.06 -3.07 3.67
CA SER A 48 -11.65 -2.77 3.94
C SER A 48 -10.70 -3.98 3.96
N GLY A 49 -11.20 -5.20 3.65
CA GLY A 49 -10.45 -6.45 3.80
C GLY A 49 -10.09 -6.76 5.26
N GLN A 50 -10.60 -5.96 6.20
CA GLN A 50 -10.51 -6.17 7.64
C GLN A 50 -11.92 -6.52 8.17
N ARG A 51 -11.92 -7.19 9.32
CA ARG A 51 -13.10 -7.69 10.02
C ARG A 51 -14.09 -6.56 10.33
N GLU A 52 -15.20 -6.53 9.62
CA GLU A 52 -16.37 -5.71 9.95
C GLU A 52 -17.46 -6.69 10.45
N PHE A 53 -17.92 -6.45 11.68
CA PHE A 53 -18.62 -7.36 12.60
C PHE A 53 -19.67 -8.35 12.01
N TYR A 54 -19.79 -9.51 12.68
CA TYR A 54 -20.86 -10.54 12.62
C TYR A 54 -21.08 -11.40 11.35
N SER A 55 -20.10 -11.57 10.46
CA SER A 55 -20.22 -12.65 9.43
C SER A 55 -18.91 -13.41 9.17
N ASP A 56 -19.07 -14.66 8.75
CA ASP A 56 -18.01 -15.64 8.53
C ASP A 56 -17.01 -15.15 7.46
N GLN A 57 -15.72 -15.22 7.80
CA GLN A 57 -14.58 -14.68 7.05
C GLN A 57 -14.51 -15.23 5.62
N ALA A 58 -14.91 -16.50 5.45
CA ALA A 58 -14.94 -17.13 4.14
C ALA A 58 -16.05 -16.51 3.26
N GLY A 59 -17.22 -16.24 3.82
CA GLY A 59 -18.37 -15.71 3.08
C GLY A 59 -18.14 -14.29 2.55
N GLN A 60 -17.65 -13.37 3.38
CA GLN A 60 -17.39 -11.98 2.95
C GLN A 60 -16.26 -11.89 1.91
N ALA A 61 -15.16 -12.63 2.11
CA ALA A 61 -14.04 -12.66 1.17
C ALA A 61 -14.47 -13.25 -0.19
N VAL A 62 -15.25 -14.34 -0.17
CA VAL A 62 -15.82 -14.95 -1.39
C VAL A 62 -16.74 -13.97 -2.12
N SER A 63 -17.57 -13.20 -1.41
CA SER A 63 -18.46 -12.21 -2.03
C SER A 63 -17.70 -11.04 -2.68
N ILE A 64 -16.65 -10.53 -2.04
CA ILE A 64 -15.84 -9.43 -2.61
C ILE A 64 -14.99 -9.91 -3.77
N ASP A 65 -14.36 -11.08 -3.65
CA ASP A 65 -13.57 -11.66 -4.74
C ASP A 65 -14.45 -12.01 -5.95
N PHE A 66 -15.65 -12.53 -5.71
CA PHE A 66 -16.65 -12.74 -6.78
C PHE A 66 -16.99 -11.43 -7.46
N LEU A 67 -17.30 -10.37 -6.69
CA LEU A 67 -17.64 -9.06 -7.26
C LEU A 67 -16.49 -8.48 -8.10
N HIS A 68 -15.25 -8.60 -7.62
CA HIS A 68 -14.09 -8.19 -8.42
C HIS A 68 -13.95 -9.00 -9.72
N GLN A 69 -14.14 -10.32 -9.67
CA GLN A 69 -14.07 -11.17 -10.86
C GLN A 69 -15.19 -10.86 -11.85
N TYR A 70 -16.42 -10.67 -11.35
CA TYR A 70 -17.59 -10.30 -12.14
C TYR A 70 -17.39 -8.97 -12.86
N ILE A 71 -16.99 -7.91 -12.14
CA ILE A 71 -16.79 -6.59 -12.76
C ILE A 71 -15.57 -6.59 -13.68
N ALA A 72 -14.48 -7.28 -13.33
CA ALA A 72 -13.32 -7.40 -14.21
C ALA A 72 -13.63 -8.14 -15.52
N GLY A 73 -14.49 -9.15 -15.48
CA GLY A 73 -14.91 -9.94 -16.64
C GLY A 73 -15.90 -9.22 -17.54
N ASN A 74 -16.89 -8.53 -16.96
CA ASN A 74 -17.97 -7.90 -17.72
C ASN A 74 -17.68 -6.43 -18.08
N TYR A 75 -16.95 -5.71 -17.23
CA TYR A 75 -16.79 -4.26 -17.30
C TYR A 75 -15.34 -3.81 -17.04
N ARG A 76 -14.36 -4.47 -17.69
CA ARG A 76 -12.92 -4.27 -17.45
C ARG A 76 -12.47 -2.80 -17.48
N ARG A 77 -12.90 -2.02 -18.48
CA ARG A 77 -12.52 -0.60 -18.60
C ARG A 77 -12.96 0.21 -17.38
N LEU A 78 -14.16 -0.07 -16.88
CA LEU A 78 -14.73 0.57 -15.71
C LEU A 78 -14.01 0.11 -14.44
N TYR A 79 -13.74 -1.19 -14.33
CA TYR A 79 -12.94 -1.79 -13.26
C TYR A 79 -11.56 -1.11 -13.11
N ALA A 80 -10.89 -0.85 -14.24
CA ALA A 80 -9.62 -0.12 -14.26
C ALA A 80 -9.77 1.33 -13.79
N ARG A 81 -10.79 2.04 -14.29
CA ARG A 81 -11.08 3.44 -13.93
C ARG A 81 -11.43 3.62 -12.46
N THR A 82 -11.94 2.59 -11.79
CA THR A 82 -12.16 2.62 -10.33
C THR A 82 -10.87 2.96 -9.56
N LEU A 83 -9.68 2.66 -10.12
CA LEU A 83 -8.40 3.08 -9.52
C LEU A 83 -8.28 4.61 -9.36
N ALA A 84 -8.95 5.40 -10.21
CA ALA A 84 -8.95 6.85 -10.12
C ALA A 84 -10.04 7.41 -9.17
N ALA A 85 -10.96 6.57 -8.69
CA ALA A 85 -12.10 7.01 -7.88
C ALA A 85 -11.76 7.26 -6.40
N GLY A 86 -10.51 7.05 -5.97
CA GLY A 86 -10.10 7.27 -4.57
C GLY A 86 -10.56 6.17 -3.61
N ILE A 87 -10.87 4.97 -4.13
CA ILE A 87 -11.20 3.78 -3.33
C ILE A 87 -10.07 3.36 -2.39
N ASN A 88 -10.37 2.54 -1.39
CA ASN A 88 -9.39 2.16 -0.38
C ASN A 88 -8.23 1.31 -0.94
N HIS A 89 -7.12 1.26 -0.20
CA HIS A 89 -5.90 0.56 -0.64
C HIS A 89 -6.06 -0.95 -0.83
N PHE A 90 -7.00 -1.58 -0.12
CA PHE A 90 -7.26 -3.01 -0.26
C PHE A 90 -7.84 -3.30 -1.64
N ASN A 91 -8.89 -2.57 -2.02
CA ASN A 91 -9.53 -2.71 -3.33
C ASN A 91 -8.61 -2.26 -4.47
N GLN A 92 -7.82 -1.19 -4.30
CA GLN A 92 -6.80 -0.82 -5.28
C GLN A 92 -5.80 -1.95 -5.54
N THR A 93 -5.32 -2.60 -4.48
CA THR A 93 -4.39 -3.73 -4.57
C THR A 93 -5.02 -4.89 -5.34
N GLN A 94 -6.26 -5.25 -5.00
CA GLN A 94 -6.96 -6.36 -5.66
C GLN A 94 -7.20 -6.08 -7.14
N ILE A 95 -7.63 -4.86 -7.50
CA ILE A 95 -7.81 -4.43 -8.89
C ILE A 95 -6.50 -4.51 -9.66
N ILE A 96 -5.40 -3.96 -9.13
CA ILE A 96 -4.08 -4.02 -9.79
C ILE A 96 -3.67 -5.47 -10.05
N VAL A 97 -3.81 -6.35 -9.06
CA VAL A 97 -3.42 -7.76 -9.18
C VAL A 97 -4.28 -8.46 -10.24
N ASN A 98 -5.59 -8.26 -10.22
CA ASN A 98 -6.51 -8.91 -11.15
C ASN A 98 -6.30 -8.41 -12.58
N LEU A 99 -6.15 -7.10 -12.81
CA LEU A 99 -5.88 -6.53 -14.12
C LEU A 99 -4.57 -7.05 -14.72
N LEU A 100 -3.52 -7.18 -13.92
CA LEU A 100 -2.23 -7.70 -14.39
C LEU A 100 -2.26 -9.22 -14.60
N ALA A 101 -3.07 -9.96 -13.83
CA ALA A 101 -3.27 -11.40 -14.01
C ALA A 101 -4.01 -11.72 -15.32
N SER A 102 -5.05 -10.97 -15.67
CA SER A 102 -5.80 -11.08 -16.93
C SER A 102 -5.33 -10.10 -18.01
N GLY A 103 -4.03 -9.78 -18.01
CA GLY A 103 -3.47 -8.79 -18.94
C GLY A 103 -3.55 -9.16 -20.43
N ARG A 104 -3.83 -10.42 -20.75
CA ARG A 104 -4.06 -10.92 -22.13
C ARG A 104 -5.39 -10.42 -22.70
N ASP A 105 -6.38 -10.19 -21.85
CA ASP A 105 -7.76 -9.91 -22.24
C ASP A 105 -8.02 -8.39 -22.40
N VAL A 106 -6.95 -7.59 -22.45
CA VAL A 106 -7.02 -6.13 -22.54
C VAL A 106 -7.15 -5.71 -23.99
N PRO A 107 -8.25 -5.03 -24.37
CA PRO A 107 -8.38 -4.41 -25.69
C PRO A 107 -7.25 -3.41 -25.94
N ASP A 108 -6.71 -3.36 -27.16
CA ASP A 108 -5.56 -2.49 -27.48
C ASP A 108 -5.86 -1.00 -27.21
N VAL A 109 -7.11 -0.57 -27.43
CA VAL A 109 -7.59 0.81 -27.19
C VAL A 109 -7.46 1.21 -25.71
N ASP A 110 -7.76 0.29 -24.78
CA ASP A 110 -7.77 0.58 -23.35
C ASP A 110 -6.40 0.31 -22.69
N ARG A 111 -5.48 -0.38 -23.39
CA ARG A 111 -4.22 -0.86 -22.81
C ARG A 111 -3.34 0.25 -22.24
N ARG A 112 -3.28 1.39 -22.93
CA ARG A 112 -2.50 2.55 -22.48
C ARG A 112 -3.09 3.15 -21.22
N GLU A 113 -4.38 3.49 -21.25
CA GLU A 113 -5.11 4.08 -20.12
C GLU A 113 -5.01 3.18 -18.88
N GLU A 114 -5.26 1.87 -19.04
CA GLU A 114 -5.18 0.91 -17.95
C GLU A 114 -3.75 0.82 -17.36
N GLY A 115 -2.73 0.87 -18.21
CA GLY A 115 -1.33 0.90 -17.76
C GLY A 115 -0.97 2.15 -16.96
N GLU A 116 -1.45 3.32 -17.38
CA GLU A 116 -1.24 4.60 -16.69
C GLU A 116 -1.95 4.61 -15.33
N LEU A 117 -3.19 4.13 -15.26
CA LEU A 117 -3.97 4.00 -14.02
C LEU A 117 -3.28 3.07 -13.01
N ILE A 118 -2.78 1.91 -13.45
CA ILE A 118 -2.06 0.97 -12.58
C ILE A 118 -0.78 1.61 -12.02
N ARG A 119 0.01 2.28 -12.88
CA ARG A 119 1.25 2.95 -12.45
C ARG A 119 0.96 4.06 -11.44
N TYR A 120 -0.06 4.87 -11.70
CA TYR A 120 -0.46 5.95 -10.80
C TYR A 120 -0.94 5.42 -9.45
N ALA A 121 -1.80 4.40 -9.46
CA ALA A 121 -2.30 3.76 -8.24
C ALA A 121 -1.16 3.14 -7.41
N LEU A 122 -0.24 2.39 -8.04
CA LEU A 122 0.92 1.81 -7.35
C LEU A 122 1.83 2.86 -6.71
N ARG A 123 2.07 3.97 -7.40
CA ARG A 123 2.90 5.08 -6.87
C ARG A 123 2.22 5.82 -5.72
N SER A 124 0.90 5.92 -5.75
CA SER A 124 0.09 6.56 -4.69
C SER A 124 -0.06 5.67 -3.45
N LEU A 125 0.02 4.35 -3.60
CA LEU A 125 -0.06 3.42 -2.48
C LEU A 125 1.13 3.55 -1.51
N PRO A 126 0.91 3.32 -0.20
CA PRO A 126 2.01 3.16 0.75
C PRO A 126 2.96 2.05 0.28
N PRO A 127 4.29 2.18 0.45
CA PRO A 127 5.27 1.26 -0.14
C PRO A 127 5.02 -0.20 0.24
N GLN A 128 4.71 -0.46 1.50
CA GLN A 128 4.40 -1.79 1.99
C GLN A 128 3.16 -2.42 1.34
N ARG A 129 2.16 -1.60 0.94
CA ARG A 129 0.93 -2.07 0.28
C ARG A 129 1.19 -2.36 -1.19
N ALA A 130 1.86 -1.47 -1.89
CA ALA A 130 2.28 -1.69 -3.28
C ALA A 130 3.20 -2.92 -3.41
N LEU A 131 4.21 -3.07 -2.54
CA LEU A 131 5.08 -4.25 -2.54
C LEU A 131 4.31 -5.55 -2.21
N ARG A 132 3.27 -5.49 -1.38
CA ARG A 132 2.37 -6.65 -1.15
C ARG A 132 1.55 -6.98 -2.40
N ALA A 133 1.04 -5.97 -3.11
CA ALA A 133 0.32 -6.17 -4.38
C ALA A 133 1.21 -6.89 -5.42
N LEU A 134 2.45 -6.43 -5.57
CA LEU A 134 3.40 -7.03 -6.50
C LEU A 134 3.82 -8.44 -6.05
N ASP A 135 3.98 -8.67 -4.74
CA ASP A 135 4.30 -10.00 -4.21
C ASP A 135 3.14 -10.98 -4.41
N ALA A 136 1.88 -10.52 -4.36
CA ALA A 136 0.72 -11.35 -4.71
C ALA A 136 0.78 -11.83 -6.18
N LEU A 137 1.26 -11.01 -7.11
CA LEU A 137 1.49 -11.45 -8.50
C LEU A 137 2.56 -12.55 -8.59
N ARG A 138 3.63 -12.42 -7.82
CA ARG A 138 4.67 -13.45 -7.71
C ARG A 138 4.11 -14.76 -7.16
N GLN A 139 3.31 -14.70 -6.09
CA GLN A 139 2.66 -15.87 -5.49
C GLN A 139 1.69 -16.54 -6.48
N ARG A 140 0.95 -15.74 -7.26
CA ARG A 140 0.08 -16.22 -8.36
C ARG A 140 0.85 -16.62 -9.63
N ARG A 141 2.19 -16.57 -9.63
CA ARG A 141 3.06 -16.88 -10.77
C ARG A 141 2.76 -16.07 -12.04
N VAL A 142 2.21 -14.86 -11.90
CA VAL A 142 1.90 -13.96 -13.02
C VAL A 142 3.18 -13.23 -13.43
N ASN A 143 3.80 -13.64 -14.54
CA ASN A 143 5.06 -13.08 -15.03
C ASN A 143 5.03 -12.64 -16.50
N ASN A 144 3.91 -12.07 -16.95
CA ASN A 144 3.81 -11.57 -18.32
C ASN A 144 4.67 -10.30 -18.54
N ARG A 145 4.97 -9.96 -19.80
CA ARG A 145 5.80 -8.81 -20.18
C ARG A 145 5.33 -7.51 -19.51
N ARG A 146 4.01 -7.32 -19.39
CA ARG A 146 3.40 -6.14 -18.78
C ARG A 146 3.64 -6.09 -17.27
N THR A 147 3.43 -7.19 -16.56
CA THR A 147 3.74 -7.30 -15.12
C THR A 147 5.21 -6.97 -14.85
N ARG A 148 6.14 -7.50 -15.65
CA ARG A 148 7.57 -7.19 -15.52
C ARG A 148 7.87 -5.71 -15.71
N ALA A 149 7.29 -5.09 -16.74
CA ALA A 149 7.44 -3.66 -16.98
C ALA A 149 6.90 -2.82 -15.80
N VAL A 150 5.71 -3.15 -15.28
CA VAL A 150 5.13 -2.45 -14.13
C VAL A 150 5.99 -2.59 -12.87
N ILE A 151 6.51 -3.79 -12.58
CA ILE A 151 7.41 -4.00 -11.43
C ILE A 151 8.68 -3.16 -11.57
N ARG A 152 9.31 -3.17 -12.74
CA ARG A 152 10.50 -2.36 -13.03
C ARG A 152 10.22 -0.88 -12.83
N ASP A 153 9.20 -0.35 -13.51
CA ASP A 153 8.82 1.06 -13.46
C ASP A 153 8.50 1.51 -12.02
N TYR A 154 7.89 0.63 -11.22
CA TYR A 154 7.58 0.91 -9.82
C TYR A 154 8.86 1.04 -8.98
N LEU A 155 9.76 0.06 -9.07
CA LEU A 155 11.01 0.04 -8.31
C LEU A 155 11.95 1.19 -8.71
N GLU A 156 11.98 1.58 -9.98
CA GLU A 156 12.75 2.72 -10.47
C GLU A 156 12.15 4.06 -10.04
N SER A 157 10.82 4.16 -9.90
CA SER A 157 10.14 5.40 -9.48
C SER A 157 10.23 5.72 -7.98
N ARG A 158 10.91 4.88 -7.19
CA ARG A 158 11.02 5.05 -5.74
C ARG A 158 11.93 6.23 -5.42
N ARG A 159 11.49 7.08 -4.47
CA ARG A 159 12.25 8.26 -4.04
C ARG A 159 13.60 7.91 -3.42
N ASP A 160 13.63 6.84 -2.64
CA ASP A 160 14.85 6.34 -1.98
C ASP A 160 14.97 4.82 -2.18
N PRO A 161 15.54 4.40 -3.32
CA PRO A 161 15.69 2.99 -3.63
C PRO A 161 16.66 2.26 -2.69
N THR A 162 17.63 2.98 -2.10
CA THR A 162 18.63 2.44 -1.18
C THR A 162 17.98 2.06 0.15
N PHE A 163 17.22 2.97 0.75
CA PHE A 163 16.47 2.70 1.97
C PHE A 163 15.46 1.57 1.77
N ASP A 164 14.72 1.57 0.65
CA ASP A 164 13.76 0.53 0.34
C ASP A 164 14.44 -0.85 0.20
N ALA A 165 15.63 -0.92 -0.41
CA ALA A 165 16.42 -2.16 -0.53
C ALA A 165 16.85 -2.74 0.82
N VAL A 166 17.11 -1.90 1.82
CA VAL A 166 17.42 -2.35 3.19
C VAL A 166 16.14 -2.77 3.92
N LYS A 167 15.13 -1.90 3.95
CA LYS A 167 13.90 -2.11 4.74
C LYS A 167 13.04 -3.25 4.22
N TYR A 168 12.91 -3.38 2.91
CA TYR A 168 12.04 -4.37 2.27
C TYR A 168 12.84 -5.43 1.50
N ARG A 169 14.10 -5.67 1.92
CA ARG A 169 15.10 -6.50 1.24
C ARG A 169 14.55 -7.78 0.61
N ASN A 170 13.89 -8.62 1.41
CA ASN A 170 13.41 -9.92 0.95
C ASN A 170 12.32 -9.79 -0.13
N ARG A 171 11.43 -8.80 0.02
CA ARG A 171 10.37 -8.54 -0.97
C ARG A 171 10.97 -8.01 -2.27
N ILE A 172 11.88 -7.04 -2.20
CA ILE A 172 12.51 -6.46 -3.38
C ILE A 172 13.37 -7.50 -4.11
N ARG A 173 14.17 -8.30 -3.39
CA ARG A 173 14.92 -9.42 -3.98
C ARG A 173 13.99 -10.39 -4.72
N GLY A 174 12.88 -10.79 -4.08
CA GLY A 174 11.90 -11.70 -4.68
C GLY A 174 11.23 -11.11 -5.93
N LEU A 175 10.89 -9.82 -5.91
CA LEU A 175 10.30 -9.13 -7.06
C LEU A 175 11.29 -8.94 -8.20
N ALA A 176 12.53 -8.57 -7.90
CA ALA A 176 13.57 -8.41 -8.90
C ALA A 176 13.91 -9.75 -9.58
N ALA A 177 13.98 -10.84 -8.81
CA ALA A 177 14.12 -12.19 -9.35
C ALA A 177 12.92 -12.56 -10.25
N HIS A 178 11.69 -12.31 -9.78
CA HIS A 178 10.46 -12.58 -10.53
C HIS A 178 10.41 -11.82 -11.85
N ALA A 179 10.76 -10.53 -11.84
CA ALA A 179 10.72 -9.67 -13.02
C ALA A 179 11.98 -9.74 -13.90
N HIS A 180 12.97 -10.56 -13.53
CA HIS A 180 14.26 -10.72 -14.21
C HIS A 180 15.00 -9.36 -14.34
N LEU A 181 15.02 -8.59 -13.25
CA LEU A 181 15.63 -7.26 -13.22
C LEU A 181 17.11 -7.37 -12.86
N GLY A 182 17.96 -6.77 -13.70
CA GLY A 182 19.34 -6.48 -13.37
C GLY A 182 19.45 -5.09 -12.73
N PHE A 183 20.20 -5.00 -11.64
CA PHE A 183 20.62 -3.72 -11.08
C PHE A 183 22.08 -3.50 -11.45
N ALA A 184 22.38 -2.38 -12.10
CA ALA A 184 23.74 -2.03 -12.50
C ALA A 184 24.58 -1.48 -11.34
N ASP A 185 23.94 -1.08 -10.25
CA ASP A 185 24.56 -0.51 -9.06
C ASP A 185 24.76 -1.56 -7.95
N GLU A 186 25.29 -1.09 -6.82
CA GLU A 186 25.60 -1.94 -5.66
C GLU A 186 24.38 -2.70 -5.10
N ARG A 187 23.15 -2.24 -5.40
CA ARG A 187 21.92 -2.94 -4.98
C ARG A 187 21.88 -4.36 -5.52
N GLY A 188 22.39 -4.60 -6.73
CA GLY A 188 22.45 -5.93 -7.32
C GLY A 188 23.30 -6.89 -6.46
N ALA A 189 24.48 -6.44 -6.05
CA ALA A 189 25.35 -7.20 -5.17
C ALA A 189 24.71 -7.39 -3.78
N PHE A 190 24.20 -6.31 -3.19
CA PHE A 190 23.58 -6.33 -1.86
C PHE A 190 22.36 -7.28 -1.77
N LEU A 191 21.50 -7.26 -2.78
CA LEU A 191 20.29 -8.07 -2.82
C LEU A 191 20.59 -9.53 -3.15
N PHE A 192 21.44 -9.82 -4.14
CA PHE A 192 21.60 -11.16 -4.70
C PHE A 192 22.84 -11.91 -4.21
N ARG A 193 24.00 -11.26 -4.24
CA ARG A 193 25.31 -11.88 -3.94
C ARG A 193 25.62 -11.99 -2.45
N GLY A 194 24.81 -11.36 -1.61
CA GLY A 194 24.91 -11.48 -0.16
C GLY A 194 25.53 -10.24 0.47
N TRP A 195 24.84 -9.67 1.46
CA TRP A 195 25.27 -8.46 2.15
C TRP A 195 26.52 -8.66 3.02
N ARG A 196 26.95 -9.92 3.24
CA ARG A 196 28.08 -10.29 4.12
C ARG A 196 29.43 -10.25 3.43
N GLU A 197 29.45 -10.50 2.12
CA GLU A 197 30.67 -10.89 1.39
C GLU A 197 31.44 -9.69 0.83
N ARG A 198 30.82 -8.51 0.76
CA ARG A 198 31.40 -7.33 0.14
C ARG A 198 31.32 -6.12 1.05
N ARG A 199 32.34 -5.28 0.88
CA ARG A 199 32.21 -3.88 1.25
C ARG A 199 31.41 -3.13 0.19
N PHE A 200 30.60 -2.18 0.62
CA PHE A 200 29.76 -1.31 -0.17
C PHE A 200 30.26 0.13 -0.03
N GLU A 201 30.20 0.90 -1.10
CA GLU A 201 30.49 2.34 -1.07
C GLU A 201 29.31 3.12 -0.47
N THR A 202 28.10 2.58 -0.65
CA THR A 202 26.89 3.18 -0.10
C THR A 202 26.85 3.05 1.42
N GLU A 203 26.93 4.20 2.12
CA GLU A 203 26.98 4.28 3.59
C GLU A 203 25.89 3.43 4.27
N LEU A 204 24.64 3.51 3.80
CA LEU A 204 23.54 2.77 4.43
C LEU A 204 23.70 1.24 4.31
N PHE A 205 24.29 0.74 3.22
CA PHE A 205 24.54 -0.71 3.05
C PHE A 205 25.68 -1.19 3.94
N GLU A 206 26.73 -0.36 4.10
CA GLU A 206 27.82 -0.65 5.03
C GLU A 206 27.36 -0.63 6.47
N THR A 207 26.67 0.42 6.88
CA THR A 207 26.13 0.53 8.24
C THR A 207 25.19 -0.63 8.53
N PHE A 208 24.37 -1.06 7.57
CA PHE A 208 23.53 -2.25 7.72
C PHE A 208 24.36 -3.53 7.89
N ARG A 209 25.41 -3.72 7.10
CA ARG A 209 26.33 -4.86 7.24
C ARG A 209 27.03 -4.84 8.59
N ALA A 210 27.56 -3.70 9.01
CA ALA A 210 28.24 -3.51 10.28
C ALA A 210 27.30 -3.73 11.48
N ALA A 211 26.06 -3.22 11.41
CA ALA A 211 25.03 -3.38 12.43
C ALA A 211 24.60 -4.83 12.66
N HIS A 212 24.93 -5.76 11.75
CA HIS A 212 24.71 -7.18 12.00
C HIS A 212 25.76 -7.82 12.92
N TYR A 213 26.91 -7.16 13.11
CA TYR A 213 28.03 -7.64 13.91
C TYR A 213 28.31 -6.76 15.14
N SER A 214 27.99 -5.47 15.08
CA SER A 214 28.19 -4.51 16.18
C SER A 214 26.86 -3.89 16.62
N GLN A 215 26.67 -3.79 17.94
CA GLN A 215 25.54 -3.08 18.54
C GLN A 215 25.62 -1.57 18.32
N SER A 216 26.82 -0.97 18.33
CA SER A 216 26.96 0.49 18.16
C SER A 216 26.51 0.97 16.77
N ALA A 217 26.70 0.14 15.75
CA ALA A 217 26.26 0.43 14.38
C ALA A 217 24.73 0.36 14.21
N VAL A 218 23.99 -0.30 15.13
CA VAL A 218 22.53 -0.34 15.09
C VAL A 218 21.94 1.07 15.27
N TYR A 219 22.50 1.88 16.15
CA TYR A 219 22.07 3.26 16.40
C TYR A 219 22.34 4.21 15.24
N GLN A 220 23.20 3.80 14.29
CA GLN A 220 23.44 4.58 13.10
C GLN A 220 22.34 4.39 12.04
N LEU A 221 21.56 3.31 12.12
CA LEU A 221 20.51 3.01 11.16
C LEU A 221 19.21 3.79 11.42
N PRO A 222 18.36 3.95 10.39
CA PRO A 222 17.01 4.46 10.59
C PRO A 222 16.20 3.56 11.54
N TYR A 223 15.37 4.16 12.39
CA TYR A 223 14.60 3.48 13.45
C TYR A 223 13.93 2.18 12.99
N THR A 224 13.20 2.21 11.86
CA THR A 224 12.47 1.02 11.39
C THR A 224 13.34 -0.16 10.97
N VAL A 225 14.59 0.09 10.59
CA VAL A 225 15.57 -0.97 10.30
C VAL A 225 16.28 -1.39 11.59
N ALA A 226 16.68 -0.40 12.39
CA ALA A 226 17.36 -0.60 13.67
C ALA A 226 16.54 -1.48 14.63
N ALA A 227 15.22 -1.25 14.74
CA ALA A 227 14.33 -2.01 15.62
C ALA A 227 14.34 -3.52 15.33
N GLY A 228 14.47 -3.92 14.06
CA GLY A 228 14.57 -5.33 13.69
C GLY A 228 15.92 -5.96 14.07
N LEU A 229 16.99 -5.17 14.08
CA LEU A 229 18.34 -5.61 14.44
C LEU A 229 18.58 -5.56 15.96
N ALA A 230 17.94 -4.63 16.68
CA ALA A 230 17.98 -4.55 18.13
C ALA A 230 17.48 -5.85 18.78
N ALA A 231 16.37 -6.40 18.26
CA ALA A 231 15.83 -7.69 18.70
C ALA A 231 16.81 -8.85 18.47
N LYS A 232 17.62 -8.80 17.40
CA LYS A 232 18.64 -9.82 17.12
C LYS A 232 19.81 -9.74 18.11
N HIS A 233 20.17 -8.54 18.55
CA HIS A 233 21.27 -8.28 19.48
C HIS A 233 20.83 -8.31 20.95
N GLU A 234 19.57 -8.68 21.22
CA GLU A 234 19.00 -8.75 22.57
C GLU A 234 19.15 -7.45 23.37
N ILE A 235 19.12 -6.30 22.68
CA ILE A 235 19.21 -4.99 23.32
C ILE A 235 17.88 -4.72 24.05
N PRO A 236 17.90 -4.35 25.35
CA PRO A 236 16.69 -3.98 26.07
C PRO A 236 15.91 -2.86 25.36
N GLU A 237 14.58 -2.95 25.36
CA GLU A 237 13.72 -1.98 24.66
C GLU A 237 13.96 -0.56 25.18
N GLU A 238 14.18 -0.41 26.49
CA GLU A 238 14.46 0.88 27.13
C GLU A 238 15.73 1.55 26.60
N THR A 239 16.86 0.85 26.70
CA THR A 239 18.17 1.32 26.21
C THR A 239 18.18 1.57 24.70
N PHE A 240 17.39 0.80 23.95
CA PHE A 240 17.24 1.02 22.51
C PHE A 240 16.48 2.31 22.21
N LEU A 241 15.37 2.56 22.89
CA LEU A 241 14.52 3.73 22.65
C LEU A 241 15.22 5.03 23.03
N GLU A 242 15.90 5.08 24.17
CA GLU A 242 16.70 6.24 24.59
C GLU A 242 17.79 6.57 23.57
N GLY A 243 18.55 5.57 23.10
CA GLY A 243 19.64 5.79 22.17
C GLY A 243 19.22 6.15 20.74
N ILE A 244 18.01 5.76 20.30
CA ILE A 244 17.54 5.95 18.91
C ILE A 244 16.62 7.16 18.75
N GLU A 245 16.13 7.77 19.83
CA GLU A 245 15.11 8.83 19.83
C GLU A 245 15.45 9.98 18.86
N GLY A 246 16.72 10.38 18.80
CA GLY A 246 17.21 11.45 17.91
C GLY A 246 17.08 11.14 16.41
N LYS A 247 16.96 9.86 16.02
CA LYS A 247 16.80 9.42 14.63
C LYS A 247 15.35 9.06 14.26
N MET A 248 14.44 9.10 15.22
CA MET A 248 13.03 8.79 14.98
C MET A 248 12.32 9.97 14.33
N THR A 249 11.45 9.68 13.37
CA THR A 249 10.49 10.68 12.89
C THR A 249 9.37 10.90 13.90
N GLU A 250 8.70 12.06 13.87
CA GLU A 250 7.57 12.36 14.77
C GLU A 250 6.45 11.30 14.75
N LEU A 251 6.16 10.74 13.57
CA LEU A 251 5.16 9.68 13.44
C LEU A 251 5.63 8.35 14.03
N GLU A 252 6.94 8.09 14.03
CA GLU A 252 7.52 6.93 14.69
C GLU A 252 7.52 7.12 16.21
N ARG A 253 7.88 8.31 16.71
CA ARG A 253 7.80 8.66 18.14
C ARG A 253 6.40 8.41 18.70
N LEU A 254 5.36 8.90 17.99
CA LEU A 254 3.97 8.69 18.38
C LEU A 254 3.55 7.21 18.42
N ARG A 255 4.00 6.39 17.46
CA ARG A 255 3.68 4.95 17.44
C ARG A 255 4.33 4.21 18.59
N VAL A 256 5.52 4.63 18.97
CA VAL A 256 6.31 4.01 20.03
C VAL A 256 5.85 4.48 21.40
N GLN A 257 5.24 5.65 21.52
CA GLN A 257 4.76 6.19 22.79
C GLN A 257 3.87 5.20 23.58
N GLY A 258 3.01 4.43 22.91
CA GLY A 258 2.20 3.39 23.57
C GLY A 258 3.00 2.19 24.08
N ARG A 259 4.20 1.95 23.53
CA ARG A 259 5.17 0.94 24.01
C ARG A 259 6.09 1.53 25.07
N ALA A 260 6.60 2.73 24.85
CA ALA A 260 7.43 3.49 25.79
C ALA A 260 6.72 3.72 27.13
N ALA A 261 5.41 4.00 27.12
CA ALA A 261 4.61 4.11 28.35
C ALA A 261 4.54 2.80 29.17
N ARG A 262 4.74 1.63 28.55
CA ARG A 262 4.83 0.35 29.27
C ARG A 262 6.22 0.09 29.84
N ALA A 263 7.23 0.77 29.30
CA ALA A 263 8.61 0.73 29.72
C ALA A 263 8.99 2.00 30.52
N GLU A 264 7.98 2.73 31.02
CA GLU A 264 8.14 3.97 31.81
C GLU A 264 8.95 5.11 31.17
N ILE A 265 9.17 5.06 29.85
CA ILE A 265 9.90 6.08 29.09
C ILE A 265 8.93 7.13 28.53
N SER A 266 9.25 8.40 28.78
CA SER A 266 8.58 9.55 28.18
C SER A 266 9.31 9.97 26.91
N ILE A 267 8.71 9.71 25.75
CA ILE A 267 9.18 10.25 24.46
C ILE A 267 8.49 11.60 24.22
N ASP A 268 9.27 12.65 23.95
CA ASP A 268 8.71 13.95 23.60
C ASP A 268 8.18 13.95 22.16
N VAL A 269 6.96 14.44 21.97
CA VAL A 269 6.26 14.39 20.68
C VAL A 269 5.74 15.77 20.33
N GLU A 270 6.18 16.30 19.19
CA GLU A 270 5.81 17.64 18.74
C GLU A 270 4.44 17.59 18.00
N LEU A 271 3.36 17.91 18.73
CA LEU A 271 1.98 17.81 18.25
C LEU A 271 1.69 18.65 17.00
N THR A 272 2.35 19.79 16.85
CA THR A 272 2.14 20.75 15.74
C THR A 272 2.63 20.23 14.39
N ARG A 273 3.55 19.27 14.38
CA ARG A 273 4.08 18.68 13.14
C ARG A 273 3.18 17.61 12.56
N MET A 274 2.24 17.08 13.34
CA MET A 274 1.38 15.97 12.95
C MET A 274 0.37 16.31 11.84
N PRO A 275 -0.05 15.31 11.05
CA PRO A 275 -1.28 15.41 10.25
C PRO A 275 -2.51 15.54 11.15
N LEU A 276 -3.49 16.35 10.73
CA LEU A 276 -4.69 16.66 11.52
C LEU A 276 -5.44 15.40 11.99
N THR A 277 -5.67 14.45 11.08
CA THR A 277 -6.36 13.20 11.40
C THR A 277 -5.62 12.38 12.46
N ARG A 278 -4.28 12.36 12.42
CA ARG A 278 -3.47 11.66 13.42
C ARG A 278 -3.51 12.33 14.78
N LEU A 279 -3.50 13.67 14.82
CA LEU A 279 -3.67 14.44 16.05
C LEU A 279 -5.04 14.18 16.69
N CYS A 280 -6.11 14.15 15.89
CA CYS A 280 -7.45 13.79 16.37
C CYS A 280 -7.51 12.37 16.94
N SER A 281 -6.98 11.39 16.19
CA SER A 281 -6.95 9.99 16.67
C SER A 281 -6.12 9.85 17.95
N TYR A 282 -5.00 10.57 18.05
CA TYR A 282 -4.16 10.59 19.25
C TYR A 282 -4.95 11.13 20.46
N LEU A 283 -5.63 12.26 20.30
CA LEU A 283 -6.46 12.84 21.36
C LEU A 283 -7.54 11.87 21.84
N VAL A 284 -8.27 11.24 20.91
CA VAL A 284 -9.35 10.28 21.26
C VAL A 284 -8.80 9.03 21.95
N SER A 285 -7.58 8.62 21.64
CA SER A 285 -6.95 7.45 22.28
C SER A 285 -6.54 7.67 23.74
N ARG A 286 -6.57 8.91 24.25
CA ARG A 286 -6.16 9.25 25.62
C ARG A 286 -7.33 9.16 26.61
N PRO A 287 -7.07 8.82 27.89
CA PRO A 287 -8.06 8.93 28.97
C PRO A 287 -8.68 10.32 29.04
N LEU A 288 -9.92 10.42 29.53
CA LEU A 288 -10.66 11.68 29.62
C LEU A 288 -9.91 12.70 30.50
N GLU A 289 -9.39 12.26 31.64
CA GLU A 289 -8.63 13.07 32.60
C GLU A 289 -7.39 13.73 31.96
N GLN A 290 -6.63 12.97 31.15
CA GLN A 290 -5.46 13.49 30.43
C GLN A 290 -5.87 14.50 29.34
N ARG A 291 -7.03 14.29 28.70
CA ARG A 291 -7.56 15.25 27.71
C ARG A 291 -7.98 16.56 28.35
N GLU A 292 -8.53 16.52 29.55
CA GLU A 292 -8.94 17.70 30.31
C GLU A 292 -7.73 18.47 30.83
N ALA A 293 -6.74 17.77 31.40
CA ALA A 293 -5.52 18.38 31.90
C ALA A 293 -4.69 19.08 30.80
N GLU A 294 -4.61 18.49 29.60
CA GLU A 294 -3.83 19.03 28.47
C GLU A 294 -4.68 19.77 27.42
N ARG A 295 -5.91 20.18 27.77
CA ARG A 295 -6.90 20.74 26.83
C ARG A 295 -6.36 21.91 26.01
N GLU A 296 -5.66 22.85 26.65
CA GLU A 296 -5.11 24.04 25.99
C GLU A 296 -3.97 23.70 25.03
N ARG A 297 -3.09 22.77 25.41
CA ARG A 297 -1.99 22.26 24.59
C ARG A 297 -2.54 21.60 23.33
N PHE A 298 -3.53 20.72 23.47
CA PHE A 298 -4.19 20.06 22.35
C PHE A 298 -4.96 21.04 21.48
N GLY A 299 -5.71 21.97 22.07
CA GLY A 299 -6.46 22.99 21.36
C GLY A 299 -5.55 23.87 20.48
N SER A 300 -4.43 24.31 21.04
CA SER A 300 -3.43 25.11 20.33
C SER A 300 -2.77 24.35 19.18
N ALA A 301 -2.40 23.08 19.40
CA ALA A 301 -1.86 22.22 18.35
C ALA A 301 -2.87 21.99 17.21
N MET A 302 -4.13 21.71 17.55
CA MET A 302 -5.21 21.53 16.58
C MET A 302 -5.44 22.77 15.72
N GLN A 303 -5.50 23.95 16.34
CA GLN A 303 -5.64 25.22 15.62
C GLN A 303 -4.45 25.48 14.69
N HIS A 304 -3.23 25.22 15.16
CA HIS A 304 -2.01 25.39 14.35
C HIS A 304 -2.04 24.49 13.11
N VAL A 305 -2.33 23.20 13.29
CA VAL A 305 -2.40 22.22 12.19
C VAL A 305 -3.55 22.55 11.23
N ALA A 306 -4.71 22.96 11.73
CA ALA A 306 -5.85 23.38 10.91
C ALA A 306 -5.51 24.59 10.04
N LYS A 307 -4.89 25.64 10.61
CA LYS A 307 -4.44 26.83 9.86
C LYS A 307 -3.44 26.47 8.77
N ARG A 308 -2.48 25.57 9.07
CA ARG A 308 -1.52 25.04 8.09
C ARG A 308 -2.23 24.31 6.94
N PHE A 309 -3.22 23.47 7.24
CA PHE A 309 -3.96 22.71 6.24
C PHE A 309 -4.82 23.61 5.34
N VAL A 310 -5.53 24.60 5.90
CA VAL A 310 -6.30 25.58 5.13
C VAL A 310 -5.38 26.37 4.18
N ARG A 311 -4.16 26.73 4.60
CA ARG A 311 -3.18 27.41 3.74
C ARG A 311 -2.73 26.56 2.55
N LEU A 312 -2.65 25.24 2.72
CA LEU A 312 -2.25 24.29 1.67
C LEU A 312 -3.41 23.96 0.71
N SER A 313 -4.65 23.96 1.22
CA SER A 313 -5.86 23.59 0.48
C SER A 313 -6.41 24.72 -0.41
N ARG A 314 -5.56 25.59 -0.98
CA ARG A 314 -5.94 26.65 -1.94
C ARG A 314 -6.47 26.12 -3.30
N ARG A 315 -7.06 24.94 -3.34
CA ARG A 315 -7.97 24.55 -4.42
C ARG A 315 -9.34 25.12 -4.08
N LYS A 316 -9.78 26.11 -4.86
CA LYS A 316 -11.20 26.47 -4.93
C LYS A 316 -11.94 25.22 -5.43
N LEU A 317 -12.50 24.43 -4.52
CA LEU A 317 -13.49 23.44 -4.90
C LEU A 317 -14.68 24.25 -5.42
N GLY A 318 -15.05 24.04 -6.69
CA GLY A 318 -16.26 24.63 -7.26
C GLY A 318 -17.45 24.27 -6.37
N ARG A 319 -18.45 25.16 -6.30
CA ARG A 319 -19.71 24.83 -5.65
C ARG A 319 -20.25 23.55 -6.31
N VAL A 320 -20.48 22.53 -5.48
CA VAL A 320 -21.16 21.29 -5.88
C VAL A 320 -22.62 21.59 -6.12
#